data_AF-A0A4Y2QKM8-F1
#
_entry.id   AF-A0A4Y2QKM8-F1
#
_cell.length_a   1.000
_cell.length_b   1.000
_cell.length_c   1.000
_cell.angle_alpha   90.00
_cell.angle_beta   90.00
_cell.angle_gamma   90.00
#
_symmetry.space_group_name_H-M   'P 1'
#
loop_
_entity.id
_entity.type
_entity.pdbx_description
1 polymer ?
#
loop_
_entity_poly.entity_id
_entity_poly.type
_entity_poly.pdbx_seq_one_letter_code
_entity_poly.pdbx_strand_id
1 'polypeptide(L)'
;MGMGVVLSQLNENKEEHPILYLSKKFSNVERKYCTTEKECASIIFAIKRLHYYLDGQNFTIMTDHNPLVWLKSNASSNPRLMRWALALQPYNFKIIHRPGKNHQNADSLSRLVVAD
;
A
#
# COMPACT_ATOMS: atom_id res chain seq x y z
N MET A 1 1.32 5.40 14.99
CA MET A 1 1.66 4.58 13.82
C MET A 1 0.44 4.47 12.93
N GLY A 2 0.61 4.67 11.63
CA GLY A 2 -0.48 4.65 10.64
C GLY A 2 0.01 4.15 9.29
N MET A 3 -0.89 4.19 8.32
CA MET A 3 -0.64 3.93 6.91
C MET A 3 -0.23 5.26 6.27
N GLY A 4 0.85 5.25 5.48
CA GLY A 4 1.26 6.37 4.64
C GLY A 4 1.39 5.87 3.20
N VAL A 5 0.81 6.60 2.24
CA VAL A 5 0.80 6.24 0.83
C VAL A 5 1.03 7.50 0.00
N VAL A 6 1.86 7.36 -1.04
CA VAL A 6 2.07 8.41 -2.04
C VAL A 6 1.70 7.84 -3.41
N LEU A 7 0.82 8.54 -4.13
CA LEU A 7 0.62 8.31 -5.56
C LEU A 7 1.53 9.26 -6.31
N SER A 8 2.37 8.73 -7.20
CA SER A 8 3.29 9.51 -8.03
C SER A 8 3.20 9.09 -9.49
N GLN A 9 3.53 10.01 -10.39
CA GLN A 9 3.80 9.74 -11.81
C GLN A 9 5.29 9.84 -12.09
N LEU A 10 5.74 9.14 -13.13
CA LEU A 10 7.11 9.27 -13.64
C LEU A 10 7.11 10.17 -14.86
N ASN A 11 8.03 11.13 -14.93
CA ASN A 11 8.28 11.88 -16.17
C ASN A 11 9.16 11.07 -17.14
N GLU A 12 9.49 11.67 -18.28
CA GLU A 12 10.36 11.07 -19.31
C GLU A 12 11.75 10.68 -18.76
N ASN A 13 12.23 11.40 -17.74
CA ASN A 13 13.50 11.16 -17.06
C ASN A 13 13.41 10.13 -15.92
N LYS A 14 12.25 9.49 -15.72
CA LYS A 14 11.97 8.55 -14.60
C LYS A 14 12.05 9.18 -13.21
N GLU A 15 11.84 10.49 -13.11
CA GLU A 15 11.74 11.19 -11.83
C GLU A 15 10.31 11.09 -11.30
N GLU A 16 10.17 10.86 -10.00
CA GLU A 16 8.88 10.76 -9.33
C GLU A 16 8.29 12.13 -9.02
N HIS A 17 7.10 12.39 -9.56
CA HIS A 17 6.31 13.58 -9.29
C HIS A 17 5.07 13.18 -8.49
N PRO A 18 4.97 13.56 -7.20
CA PRO A 18 3.83 13.25 -6.36
C PRO A 18 2.54 13.90 -6.88
N ILE A 19 1.48 13.12 -6.97
CA ILE A 19 0.13 13.58 -7.31
C ILE A 19 -0.70 13.77 -6.04
N LEU A 20 -0.64 12.78 -5.14
CA LEU A 20 -1.48 12.75 -3.94
C LEU A 20 -0.78 12.01 -2.80
N TYR A 21 -0.99 12.53 -1.60
CA TYR A 21 -0.60 11.90 -0.35
C TYR A 21 -1.83 11.44 0.41
N LEU A 22 -1.80 10.19 0.89
CA LEU A 22 -2.85 9.62 1.72
C LEU A 22 -2.25 9.13 3.03
N SER A 23 -2.94 9.36 4.13
CA SER A 23 -2.59 8.79 5.43
C SER A 23 -3.83 8.34 6.18
N LYS A 24 -3.66 7.33 7.04
CA LYS A 24 -4.73 6.83 7.91
C LYS A 24 -4.13 6.26 9.19
N LYS A 25 -4.69 6.62 10.36
CA LYS A 25 -4.34 5.98 11.63
C LYS A 25 -4.77 4.51 11.62
N PHE A 26 -3.90 3.61 12.07
CA PHE A 26 -4.32 2.22 12.29
C PHE A 26 -5.38 2.16 13.39
N SER A 27 -6.47 1.43 13.14
CA SER A 27 -7.47 1.07 14.14
C SER A 27 -6.86 0.21 15.25
N ASN A 28 -7.57 0.06 16.37
CA ASN A 28 -7.11 -0.77 17.49
C ASN A 28 -6.80 -2.21 17.08
N VAL A 29 -7.52 -2.75 16.09
CA VAL A 29 -7.29 -4.09 15.55
C VAL A 29 -6.06 -4.09 14.63
N GLU A 30 -5.98 -3.15 13.69
CA GLU A 30 -4.85 -3.08 12.74
C GLU A 30 -3.52 -2.77 13.43
N ARG A 31 -3.53 -2.08 14.59
CA ARG A 31 -2.31 -1.86 15.39
C ARG A 31 -1.67 -3.17 15.86
N LYS A 32 -2.47 -4.21 16.06
CA LYS A 32 -2.02 -5.54 16.52
C LYS A 32 -1.51 -6.43 15.38
N TYR A 33 -1.70 -6.02 14.13
CA TYR A 33 -1.20 -6.76 12.97
C TYR A 33 0.34 -6.82 12.98
N CYS A 34 0.88 -7.92 12.45
CA CYS A 34 2.32 -8.00 12.20
C CYS A 34 2.73 -7.01 11.10
N THR A 35 4.03 -6.80 10.90
CA THR A 35 4.54 -5.83 9.92
C THR A 35 4.04 -6.12 8.51
N THR A 36 4.13 -7.36 8.04
CA THR A 36 3.64 -7.80 6.72
C THR A 36 2.13 -7.56 6.55
N GLU A 37 1.34 -7.80 7.60
CA GLU A 37 -0.09 -7.53 7.58
C GLU A 37 -0.41 -6.04 7.53
N LYS A 38 0.37 -5.20 8.22
CA LYS A 38 0.22 -3.73 8.19
C LYS A 38 0.54 -3.15 6.82
N GLU A 39 1.61 -3.61 6.18
CA GLU A 39 1.93 -3.23 4.80
C GLU A 39 0.83 -3.67 3.83
N CYS A 40 0.38 -4.93 3.94
CA CYS A 40 -0.71 -5.45 3.12
C CYS A 40 -1.99 -4.60 3.29
N ALA A 41 -2.36 -4.31 4.54
CA ALA A 41 -3.50 -3.45 4.85
C ALA A 41 -3.35 -2.05 4.25
N SER A 42 -2.13 -1.50 4.23
CA SER A 42 -1.83 -0.18 3.65
C SER A 42 -2.01 -0.19 2.13
N ILE A 43 -1.59 -1.26 1.44
CA ILE A 43 -1.82 -1.45 0.00
C ILE A 43 -3.32 -1.56 -0.30
N ILE A 44 -4.06 -2.37 0.46
CA ILE A 44 -5.51 -2.52 0.28
C ILE A 44 -6.22 -1.19 0.51
N PHE A 45 -5.79 -0.41 1.51
CA PHE A 45 -6.29 0.94 1.75
C PHE A 45 -6.01 1.86 0.56
N ALA A 46 -4.77 1.88 0.05
CA ALA A 46 -4.36 2.67 -1.11
C ALA A 46 -5.22 2.38 -2.34
N ILE A 47 -5.32 1.11 -2.72
CA ILE A 47 -6.03 0.69 -3.93
C ILE A 47 -7.51 1.05 -3.86
N LYS A 48 -8.16 0.84 -2.70
CA LYS A 48 -9.56 1.23 -2.52
C LYS A 48 -9.75 2.74 -2.61
N ARG A 49 -8.83 3.53 -2.05
CA ARG A 49 -8.93 4.99 -2.03
C ARG A 49 -8.61 5.62 -3.39
N LEU A 50 -7.72 4.99 -4.14
CA LEU A 50 -7.23 5.44 -5.44
C LEU A 50 -7.91 4.74 -6.62
N HIS A 51 -9.04 4.03 -6.38
CA HIS A 51 -9.73 3.26 -7.42
C HIS A 51 -9.89 4.04 -8.74
N TYR A 52 -10.39 5.28 -8.68
CA TYR A 52 -10.59 6.12 -9.87
C TYR A 52 -9.30 6.50 -10.62
N TYR A 53 -8.13 6.43 -9.98
CA TYR A 53 -6.83 6.64 -10.63
C TYR A 53 -6.25 5.35 -11.20
N LEU A 54 -6.59 4.20 -10.62
CA LEU A 54 -5.95 2.92 -10.88
C LEU A 54 -6.78 1.99 -11.77
N ASP A 55 -8.09 2.21 -11.85
CA ASP A 55 -8.99 1.36 -12.63
C ASP A 55 -8.65 1.42 -14.12
N GLY A 56 -8.57 0.24 -14.75
CA GLY A 56 -8.12 0.08 -16.14
C GLY A 56 -6.64 0.45 -16.41
N GLN A 57 -5.86 0.84 -15.40
CA GLN A 57 -4.46 1.25 -15.58
C GLN A 57 -3.48 0.13 -15.23
N ASN A 58 -2.31 0.17 -15.87
CA ASN A 58 -1.15 -0.62 -15.48
C ASN A 58 -0.27 0.22 -14.56
N PHE A 59 -0.11 -0.18 -13.31
CA PHE A 59 0.68 0.59 -12.34
C PHE A 59 1.67 -0.25 -11.55
N THR A 60 2.51 0.42 -10.77
CA THR A 60 3.50 -0.22 -9.92
C THR A 60 3.23 0.08 -8.46
N ILE A 61 3.21 -0.96 -7.63
CA ILE A 61 3.19 -0.84 -6.18
C ILE A 61 4.63 -0.95 -5.69
N MET A 62 5.12 0.12 -5.08
CA MET A 62 6.42 0.13 -4.41
C MET A 62 6.23 -0.14 -2.93
N THR A 63 6.99 -1.09 -2.38
CA THR A 63 6.91 -1.50 -0.97
C THR A 63 8.28 -2.00 -0.49
N ASP A 64 8.58 -1.84 0.80
CA ASP A 64 9.85 -2.24 1.44
C ASP A 64 9.89 -3.71 1.86
N HIS A 65 8.79 -4.42 1.69
CA HIS A 65 8.73 -5.87 1.74
C HIS A 65 7.68 -6.40 0.75
N ASN A 66 7.50 -7.72 0.63
CA ASN A 66 6.58 -8.34 -0.35
C ASN A 66 5.32 -8.91 0.34
N PRO A 67 4.43 -8.05 0.85
CA PRO A 67 3.25 -8.47 1.60
C PRO A 67 2.22 -9.23 0.76
N LEU A 68 2.26 -9.09 -0.57
CA LEU A 68 1.32 -9.75 -1.46
C LEU A 68 1.70 -11.21 -1.75
N VAL A 69 2.98 -11.58 -1.66
CA VAL A 69 3.38 -13.00 -1.64
C VAL A 69 2.81 -13.67 -0.40
N TRP A 70 2.97 -13.05 0.77
CA TRP A 70 2.36 -13.55 2.00
C TRP A 70 0.83 -13.63 1.87
N LEU A 71 0.18 -12.60 1.31
CA LEU A 71 -1.27 -12.60 1.12
C LEU A 71 -1.73 -13.79 0.26
N LYS A 72 -1.07 -14.03 -0.88
CA LYS A 72 -1.41 -15.15 -1.78
C LYS A 72 -1.30 -16.50 -1.08
N SER A 73 -0.24 -16.72 -0.30
CA SER A 73 -0.04 -17.99 0.41
C SER A 73 -1.01 -18.22 1.57
N ASN A 74 -1.61 -17.16 2.13
CA ASN A 74 -2.45 -17.24 3.34
C ASN A 74 -3.94 -16.93 3.08
N ALA A 75 -4.31 -16.50 1.87
CA ALA A 75 -5.67 -16.06 1.56
C ALA A 75 -6.74 -17.15 1.78
N SER A 76 -6.43 -18.41 1.47
CA SER A 76 -7.35 -19.54 1.64
C SER A 76 -7.65 -19.86 3.11
N SER A 77 -6.73 -19.56 4.01
CA SER A 77 -6.83 -19.91 5.43
C SER A 77 -7.49 -18.84 6.30
N ASN A 78 -7.72 -17.63 5.76
CA ASN A 78 -8.26 -16.52 6.52
C ASN A 78 -9.25 -15.69 5.67
N PRO A 79 -10.54 -15.63 6.05
CA PRO A 79 -11.56 -14.89 5.31
C PRO A 79 -11.25 -13.41 5.07
N ARG A 80 -10.52 -12.75 5.99
CA ARG A 80 -10.08 -11.36 5.79
C ARG A 80 -9.09 -11.26 4.63
N LEU A 81 -8.13 -12.17 4.60
CA LEU A 81 -7.09 -12.21 3.56
C LEU A 81 -7.69 -12.62 2.21
N MET A 82 -8.66 -13.53 2.19
CA MET A 82 -9.43 -13.82 0.98
C MET A 82 -10.10 -12.55 0.43
N ARG A 83 -10.78 -11.77 1.27
CA ARG A 83 -11.39 -10.49 0.84
C ARG A 83 -10.37 -9.48 0.33
N TRP A 84 -9.17 -9.45 0.91
CA TRP A 84 -8.09 -8.59 0.42
C TRP A 84 -7.57 -9.06 -0.94
N ALA A 85 -7.40 -10.36 -1.14
CA ALA A 85 -6.97 -10.92 -2.43
C ALA A 85 -8.01 -10.62 -3.53
N LEU A 86 -9.30 -10.80 -3.24
CA LEU A 86 -10.39 -10.45 -4.17
C LEU A 86 -10.43 -8.95 -4.49
N ALA A 87 -10.15 -8.08 -3.52
CA ALA A 87 -10.10 -6.64 -3.77
C ALA A 87 -8.96 -6.21 -4.70
N LEU A 88 -7.90 -7.02 -4.82
CA LEU A 88 -6.78 -6.76 -5.72
C LEU A 88 -7.00 -7.32 -7.12
N GLN A 89 -7.85 -8.33 -7.26
CA GLN A 89 -8.05 -9.09 -8.50
C GLN A 89 -8.42 -8.24 -9.74
N PRO A 90 -9.22 -7.16 -9.63
CA PRO A 90 -9.57 -6.34 -10.80
C PRO A 90 -8.41 -5.50 -11.37
N TYR A 91 -7.33 -5.31 -10.61
CA TYR A 91 -6.28 -4.36 -10.94
C TYR A 91 -5.07 -5.03 -11.60
N ASN A 92 -4.47 -4.36 -12.58
CA ASN A 92 -3.23 -4.81 -13.21
C ASN A 92 -2.02 -4.04 -12.66
N PHE A 93 -1.21 -4.70 -11.85
CA PHE A 93 -0.06 -4.07 -11.23
C PHE A 93 1.16 -4.98 -11.13
N LYS A 94 2.33 -4.34 -11.03
CA LYS A 94 3.60 -4.99 -10.68
C LYS A 94 4.03 -4.55 -9.29
N ILE A 95 4.74 -5.42 -8.58
CA ILE A 95 5.32 -5.10 -7.28
C ILE A 95 6.81 -4.87 -7.50
N ILE A 96 7.30 -3.73 -7.03
CA ILE A 96 8.73 -3.44 -6.99
C ILE A 96 9.14 -3.24 -5.53
N HIS A 97 10.12 -4.03 -5.10
CA HIS A 97 10.71 -3.84 -3.79
C HIS A 97 11.62 -2.61 -3.80
N ARG A 98 11.33 -1.64 -2.94
CA ARG A 98 12.16 -0.45 -2.72
C ARG A 98 12.60 -0.42 -1.26
N PRO A 99 13.92 -0.52 -0.97
CA PRO A 99 14.42 -0.49 0.40
C PRO A 99 13.92 0.74 1.17
N GLY A 100 13.54 0.56 2.44
CA GLY A 100 12.93 1.62 3.27
C GLY A 100 13.71 2.94 3.31
N LYS A 101 15.05 2.90 3.20
CA LYS A 101 15.92 4.10 3.12
C LYS A 101 15.58 5.02 1.93
N ASN A 102 14.99 4.47 0.87
CA ASN A 102 14.57 5.19 -0.33
C ASN A 102 13.05 5.48 -0.34
N HIS A 103 12.35 5.16 0.75
CA HIS A 103 10.89 5.29 0.89
C HIS A 103 10.48 6.46 1.81
N GLN A 104 11.40 7.41 2.03
CA GLN A 104 11.27 8.46 3.05
C GLN A 104 9.99 9.32 2.91
N ASN A 105 9.47 9.45 1.70
CA ASN A 105 8.22 10.17 1.41
C ASN A 105 6.99 9.51 2.07
N ALA A 106 6.77 8.22 1.84
CA ALA A 106 5.66 7.47 2.43
C ALA A 106 5.90 7.19 3.93
N ASP A 107 7.16 6.98 4.29
CA ASP A 107 7.57 6.54 5.62
C ASP A 107 7.49 7.69 6.65
N SER A 108 7.64 8.94 6.20
CA SER A 108 7.34 10.12 7.03
C SER A 108 5.85 10.19 7.39
N LEU A 109 4.97 9.88 6.44
CA LEU A 109 3.51 9.94 6.63
C LEU A 109 2.96 8.80 7.48
N SER A 110 3.58 7.62 7.44
CA SER A 110 3.20 6.48 8.29
C SER A 110 3.57 6.70 9.77
N ARG A 111 4.62 7.51 10.01
CA ARG A 111 5.17 7.82 11.34
C ARG A 111 4.58 9.07 11.98
N LEU A 112 4.23 10.09 11.19
CA LEU A 112 3.60 11.31 11.68
C LEU A 112 2.12 11.07 11.97
N VAL A 113 1.78 10.96 13.25
CA VAL A 113 0.40 10.99 13.72
C VAL A 113 0.00 12.46 13.81
N VAL A 114 -0.78 12.97 12.86
CA VAL A 114 -1.47 14.25 13.06
C VAL A 114 -2.46 14.03 14.21
N ALA A 115 -2.17 14.62 15.36
CA ALA A 115 -3.13 14.68 16.47
C ALA A 115 -4.29 15.56 16.02
N ASP A 116 -5.51 15.07 16.22
CA ASP A 116 -6.70 15.90 16.11
C ASP A 116 -6.86 16.69 17.42
#